data_AF-A0A7S3A0Y6-F1
#
_entry.id   AF-A0A7S3A0Y6-F1
#
_cell.length_a   1.000
_cell.length_b   1.000
_cell.length_c   1.000
_cell.angle_alpha   90.00
_cell.angle_beta   90.00
_cell.angle_gamma   90.00
#
_symmetry.space_group_name_H-M   'P 1'
#
loop_
_entity.id
_entity.type
_entity.pdbx_description
1 polymer ?
#
loop_
_entity_poly.entity_id
_entity_poly.type
_entity_poly.pdbx_seq_one_letter_code
_entity_poly.pdbx_strand_id
1 'polypeptide(L)'
;MALDGVEDSLRYLSELQPVYQGYGIAAVGWASLLVPFHFGSLLVSSTYRKDLNSAQRVEWISRCVSSVHALVIFAAFSLALFPASATGEYERIWLCRAGLVLANGYFIYDFVLVLLCIRTITAGPSTLVHHVVCAYVVRTALSRGYDMPMIWAGGFFLTEVSTPLVNWRWFLYFKHKHETVYKVCGILMTLVFFLGRIVYMPVFLIYIYAQNDLVNSIPSRSEAFFLG
;
A
#
# COMPACT_ATOMS: atom_id res chain seq x y z
N MET A 1 -23.16 -26.54 -21.86
CA MET A 1 -23.59 -25.24 -21.31
C MET A 1 -23.31 -25.08 -19.83
N ALA A 2 -23.78 -25.97 -18.93
CA ALA A 2 -23.46 -25.87 -17.49
C ALA A 2 -22.04 -26.36 -17.14
N LEU A 3 -21.50 -27.33 -17.88
CA LEU A 3 -20.14 -27.85 -17.68
C LEU A 3 -19.08 -26.88 -18.21
N ASP A 4 -19.32 -26.24 -19.36
CA ASP A 4 -18.42 -25.23 -19.94
C ASP A 4 -18.17 -24.06 -18.96
N GLY A 5 -19.21 -23.59 -18.26
CA GLY A 5 -19.07 -22.52 -17.28
C GLY A 5 -18.30 -22.91 -16.00
N VAL A 6 -18.28 -24.20 -15.64
CA VAL A 6 -17.49 -24.70 -14.50
C VAL A 6 -16.02 -24.79 -14.90
N GLU A 7 -15.73 -25.28 -16.11
CA GLU A 7 -14.37 -25.40 -16.62
C GLU A 7 -13.73 -24.02 -16.83
N ASP A 8 -14.48 -23.06 -17.36
CA ASP A 8 -14.06 -21.65 -17.46
C ASP A 8 -13.79 -21.02 -16.08
N SER A 9 -14.65 -21.32 -15.09
CA SER A 9 -14.46 -20.84 -13.72
C SER A 9 -13.22 -21.45 -13.06
N LEU A 10 -12.97 -22.74 -13.26
CA LEU A 10 -11.80 -23.42 -12.72
C LEU A 10 -10.51 -22.92 -13.37
N ARG A 11 -10.53 -22.69 -14.69
CA ARG A 11 -9.42 -22.09 -15.41
C ARG A 11 -9.12 -20.69 -14.89
N TYR A 12 -10.14 -19.85 -14.76
CA TYR A 12 -9.99 -18.50 -14.19
C TYR A 12 -9.41 -18.53 -12.76
N LEU A 13 -9.88 -19.44 -11.91
CA LEU A 13 -9.35 -19.60 -10.55
C LEU A 13 -7.88 -20.08 -10.55
N SER A 14 -7.52 -20.96 -11.48
CA SER A 14 -6.14 -21.43 -11.63
C SER A 14 -5.18 -20.32 -12.07
N GLU A 15 -5.63 -19.40 -12.93
CA GLU A 15 -4.85 -18.23 -13.36
C GLU A 15 -4.66 -17.20 -12.22
N LEU A 16 -5.62 -17.10 -11.30
CA LEU A 16 -5.52 -16.23 -10.13
C LEU A 16 -4.72 -16.83 -8.97
N GLN A 17 -4.51 -18.14 -8.94
CA GLN A 17 -3.84 -18.83 -7.85
C GLN A 17 -2.45 -18.24 -7.50
N PRO A 18 -1.56 -17.95 -8.47
CA PRO A 18 -0.25 -17.35 -8.18
C PRO A 18 -0.37 -15.96 -7.54
N VAL A 19 -1.39 -15.18 -7.95
CA VAL A 19 -1.65 -13.84 -7.39
C VAL A 19 -2.09 -13.95 -5.93
N TYR A 20 -2.98 -14.89 -5.60
CA TYR A 20 -3.41 -15.13 -4.22
C TYR A 20 -2.28 -15.66 -3.34
N GLN A 21 -1.45 -16.57 -3.85
CA GLN A 21 -0.23 -17.01 -3.18
C GLN A 21 0.71 -15.81 -2.91
N GLY A 22 0.86 -14.92 -3.89
CA GLY A 22 1.60 -13.68 -3.75
C GLY A 22 1.10 -12.79 -2.61
N TYR A 23 -0.22 -12.66 -2.42
CA TYR A 23 -0.78 -11.92 -1.28
C TYR A 23 -0.40 -12.54 0.06
N GLY A 24 -0.49 -13.87 0.16
CA GLY A 24 -0.13 -14.60 1.39
C GLY A 24 1.35 -14.47 1.72
N ILE A 25 2.22 -14.64 0.73
CA ILE A 25 3.68 -14.45 0.88
C ILE A 25 3.98 -13.02 1.30
N ALA A 26 3.37 -12.03 0.65
CA ALA A 26 3.55 -10.62 1.01
C ALA A 26 3.06 -10.33 2.44
N ALA A 27 1.91 -10.86 2.86
CA ALA A 27 1.39 -10.70 4.22
C ALA A 27 2.33 -11.27 5.28
N VAL A 28 2.86 -12.49 5.04
CA VAL A 28 3.87 -13.11 5.91
C VAL A 28 5.16 -12.28 5.90
N GLY A 29 5.58 -11.77 4.74
CA GLY A 29 6.73 -10.88 4.60
C GLY A 29 6.59 -9.62 5.47
N TRP A 30 5.46 -8.92 5.40
CA TRP A 30 5.19 -7.76 6.25
C TRP A 30 5.14 -8.11 7.73
N ALA A 31 4.46 -9.21 8.10
CA ALA A 31 4.41 -9.71 9.47
C ALA A 31 5.80 -10.06 10.01
N SER A 32 6.69 -10.58 9.17
CA SER A 32 8.06 -10.93 9.57
C SER A 32 8.86 -9.74 10.05
N LEU A 33 8.53 -8.51 9.60
CA LEU A 33 9.21 -7.27 10.03
C LEU A 33 8.90 -6.88 11.48
N LEU A 34 7.84 -7.41 12.09
CA LEU A 34 7.51 -7.15 13.49
C LEU A 34 8.68 -7.50 14.42
N VAL A 35 9.35 -8.63 14.17
CA VAL A 35 10.43 -9.16 15.00
C VAL A 35 11.70 -8.27 14.93
N PRO A 36 12.31 -8.00 13.75
CA PRO A 36 13.48 -7.15 13.69
C PRO A 36 13.18 -5.72 14.15
N PHE A 37 11.98 -5.18 13.91
CA PHE A 37 11.63 -3.87 14.46
C PHE A 37 11.51 -3.89 15.99
N HIS A 38 11.00 -4.98 16.57
CA HIS A 38 10.92 -5.13 18.02
C HIS A 38 12.31 -5.09 18.64
N PHE A 39 13.21 -5.94 18.16
CA PHE A 39 14.59 -6.01 18.67
C PHE A 39 15.38 -4.72 18.36
N GLY A 40 15.27 -4.18 17.15
CA GLY A 40 15.89 -2.91 16.79
C GLY A 40 15.42 -1.76 17.69
N SER A 41 14.12 -1.69 17.99
CA SER A 41 13.56 -0.68 18.90
C SER A 41 14.04 -0.89 20.34
N LEU A 42 14.19 -2.14 20.79
CA LEU A 42 14.81 -2.47 22.08
C LEU A 42 16.29 -2.06 22.14
N LEU A 43 17.03 -2.01 21.03
CA LEU A 43 18.44 -1.62 21.02
C LEU A 43 18.60 -0.09 20.93
N VAL A 44 17.82 0.56 20.09
CA VAL A 44 18.04 1.97 19.71
C VAL A 44 17.17 2.94 20.50
N SER A 45 15.93 2.57 20.84
CA SER A 45 14.94 3.53 21.39
C SER A 45 14.79 3.39 22.90
N SER A 46 15.25 4.41 23.62
CA SER A 46 14.97 4.54 25.07
C SER A 46 13.48 4.73 25.35
N THR A 47 12.77 5.44 24.48
CA THR A 47 11.31 5.64 24.56
C THR A 47 10.58 4.30 24.53
N TYR A 48 10.91 3.46 23.54
CA TYR A 48 10.29 2.15 23.39
C TYR A 48 10.50 1.25 24.63
N ARG A 49 11.72 1.27 25.18
CA ARG A 49 12.07 0.48 26.36
C ARG A 49 11.40 0.96 27.65
N LYS A 50 11.39 2.28 27.90
CA LYS A 50 11.09 2.83 29.23
C LYS A 50 9.74 3.53 29.34
N ASP A 51 9.30 4.16 28.25
CA ASP A 51 8.21 5.15 28.31
C ASP A 51 6.89 4.58 27.73
N LEU A 52 6.96 3.55 26.88
CA LEU A 52 5.77 2.96 26.24
C LEU A 52 5.20 1.78 27.01
N ASN A 53 3.87 1.75 27.14
CA ASN A 53 3.13 0.57 27.57
C ASN A 53 3.02 -0.49 26.45
N SER A 54 2.50 -1.69 26.77
CA SER A 54 2.41 -2.81 25.82
C SER A 54 1.63 -2.46 24.55
N ALA A 55 0.51 -1.74 24.66
CA ALA A 55 -0.30 -1.33 23.53
C ALA A 55 0.45 -0.35 22.61
N GLN A 56 1.11 0.65 23.20
CA GLN A 56 1.92 1.62 22.48
C GLN A 56 3.16 0.98 21.83
N ARG A 57 3.71 -0.09 22.41
CA ARG A 57 4.79 -0.85 21.77
C ARG A 57 4.30 -1.58 20.52
N VAL A 58 3.13 -2.22 20.56
CA VAL A 58 2.53 -2.83 19.36
C VAL A 58 2.30 -1.76 18.28
N GLU A 59 1.74 -0.62 18.66
CA GLU A 59 1.53 0.49 17.72
C GLU A 59 2.85 1.05 17.18
N TRP A 60 3.88 1.19 18.02
CA TRP A 60 5.21 1.63 17.58
C TRP A 60 5.77 0.71 16.48
N ILE A 61 5.71 -0.61 16.68
CA ILE A 61 6.20 -1.58 15.69
C ILE A 61 5.34 -1.55 14.42
N SER A 62 4.02 -1.50 14.55
CA SER A 62 3.10 -1.35 13.41
C SER A 62 3.42 -0.09 12.58
N ARG A 63 3.73 1.03 13.24
CA ARG A 63 4.14 2.28 12.60
C ARG A 63 5.49 2.16 11.87
N CYS A 64 6.43 1.37 12.38
CA CYS A 64 7.66 1.07 11.65
C CYS A 64 7.37 0.29 10.35
N VAL A 65 6.56 -0.77 10.43
CA VAL A 65 6.20 -1.59 9.26
C VAL A 65 5.44 -0.76 8.22
N SER A 66 4.43 0.00 8.63
CA SER A 66 3.64 0.88 7.74
C SER A 66 4.49 1.96 7.07
N SER A 67 5.52 2.47 7.75
CA SER A 67 6.47 3.44 7.15
C SER A 67 7.29 2.79 6.04
N VAL A 68 7.78 1.56 6.24
CA VAL A 68 8.48 0.80 5.18
C VAL A 68 7.55 0.50 4.03
N HIS A 69 6.34 0.02 4.32
CA HIS A 69 5.33 -0.25 3.32
C HIS A 69 5.06 0.96 2.42
N ALA A 70 4.80 2.11 3.04
CA ALA A 70 4.54 3.36 2.35
C ALA A 70 5.70 3.80 1.44
N LEU A 71 6.95 3.66 1.90
CA LEU A 71 8.11 4.00 1.08
C LEU A 71 8.32 3.03 -0.09
N VAL A 72 8.13 1.72 0.14
CA VAL A 72 8.28 0.68 -0.89
C VAL A 72 7.25 0.86 -1.99
N ILE A 73 5.97 1.01 -1.65
CA ILE A 73 4.92 1.19 -2.65
C ILE A 73 5.05 2.53 -3.37
N PHE A 74 5.36 3.62 -2.64
CA PHE A 74 5.58 4.93 -3.27
C PHE A 74 6.71 4.87 -4.30
N ALA A 75 7.83 4.23 -3.96
CA ALA A 75 8.94 4.04 -4.89
C ALA A 75 8.53 3.18 -6.10
N ALA A 76 7.87 2.04 -5.87
CA ALA A 76 7.44 1.16 -6.95
C ALA A 76 6.50 1.87 -7.94
N PHE A 77 5.47 2.56 -7.45
CA PHE A 77 4.51 3.28 -8.29
C PHE A 77 5.12 4.52 -8.94
N SER A 78 6.02 5.24 -8.27
CA SER A 78 6.72 6.39 -8.88
C SER A 78 7.59 5.95 -10.06
N LEU A 79 8.33 4.85 -9.89
CA LEU A 79 9.16 4.26 -10.93
C LEU A 79 8.34 3.66 -12.08
N ALA A 80 7.11 3.23 -11.82
CA ALA A 80 6.21 2.71 -12.83
C ALA A 80 5.53 3.82 -13.65
N LEU A 81 5.06 4.88 -12.97
CA LEU A 81 4.12 5.85 -13.54
C LEU A 81 4.78 7.14 -14.05
N PHE A 82 5.81 7.66 -13.38
CA PHE A 82 6.41 8.93 -13.81
C PHE A 82 7.14 8.86 -15.15
N PRO A 83 7.94 7.82 -15.46
CA PRO A 83 8.53 7.71 -16.80
C PRO A 83 7.45 7.62 -17.89
N ALA A 84 6.40 6.83 -17.65
CA ALA A 84 5.28 6.67 -18.57
C ALA A 84 4.52 7.97 -18.82
N SER A 85 4.44 8.86 -17.83
CA SER A 85 3.80 10.18 -17.99
C SER A 85 4.52 11.08 -19.01
N ALA A 86 5.82 10.84 -19.25
CA ALA A 86 6.62 11.60 -20.19
C ALA A 86 6.65 10.97 -21.60
N THR A 87 6.61 9.63 -21.69
CA THR A 87 6.75 8.90 -22.96
C THR A 87 5.43 8.41 -23.53
N GLY A 88 4.38 8.32 -22.71
CA GLY A 88 3.13 7.63 -23.05
C GLY A 88 3.22 6.10 -22.97
N GLU A 89 4.37 5.55 -22.62
CA GLU A 89 4.62 4.11 -22.62
C GLU A 89 4.81 3.54 -21.21
N TYR A 90 4.00 2.56 -20.83
CA TYR A 90 4.04 1.90 -19.52
C TYR A 90 4.98 0.68 -19.49
N GLU A 91 6.24 0.84 -19.90
CA GLU A 91 7.22 -0.25 -19.94
C GLU A 91 7.42 -0.96 -18.58
N ARG A 92 7.23 -0.22 -17.49
CA ARG A 92 7.45 -0.68 -16.11
C ARG A 92 6.15 -1.04 -15.40
N ILE A 93 5.08 -1.35 -16.13
CA ILE A 93 3.77 -1.70 -15.54
C ILE A 93 3.83 -2.90 -14.58
N TRP A 94 4.81 -3.78 -14.73
CA TRP A 94 5.06 -4.89 -13.80
C TRP A 94 5.36 -4.41 -12.37
N LEU A 95 5.93 -3.21 -12.19
CA LEU A 95 6.11 -2.60 -10.87
C LEU A 95 4.76 -2.20 -10.25
N CYS A 96 3.77 -1.77 -11.05
CA CYS A 96 2.42 -1.57 -10.55
C CYS A 96 1.82 -2.89 -10.07
N ARG A 97 1.96 -3.97 -10.86
CA ARG A 97 1.48 -5.31 -10.47
C ARG A 97 2.13 -5.78 -9.17
N ALA A 98 3.47 -5.73 -9.07
CA ALA A 98 4.20 -6.12 -7.88
C ALA A 98 3.84 -5.25 -6.67
N GLY A 99 3.75 -3.93 -6.86
CA GLY A 99 3.34 -2.98 -5.83
C GLY A 99 1.93 -3.26 -5.30
N LEU A 100 0.99 -3.61 -6.17
CA LEU A 100 -0.37 -3.97 -5.80
C LEU A 100 -0.43 -5.31 -5.03
N VAL A 101 0.36 -6.31 -5.43
CA VAL A 101 0.48 -7.56 -4.67
C VAL A 101 1.04 -7.30 -3.26
N LEU A 102 2.08 -6.47 -3.15
CA LEU A 102 2.67 -6.07 -1.88
C LEU A 102 1.69 -5.27 -1.01
N ALA A 103 0.93 -4.36 -1.61
CA ALA A 103 -0.11 -3.59 -0.93
C ALA A 103 -1.25 -4.46 -0.41
N ASN A 104 -1.71 -5.42 -1.21
CA ASN A 104 -2.75 -6.33 -0.78
C ASN A 104 -2.29 -7.23 0.37
N GLY A 105 -1.05 -7.73 0.31
CA GLY A 105 -0.44 -8.46 1.42
C GLY A 105 -0.34 -7.61 2.69
N TYR A 106 0.01 -6.32 2.56
CA TYR A 106 0.04 -5.39 3.69
C TYR A 106 -1.35 -5.20 4.30
N PHE A 107 -2.40 -5.01 3.49
CA PHE A 107 -3.77 -4.89 4.00
C PHE A 107 -4.22 -6.13 4.78
N ILE A 108 -3.86 -7.33 4.32
CA ILE A 108 -4.17 -8.57 5.05
C ILE A 108 -3.44 -8.60 6.40
N TYR A 109 -2.13 -8.34 6.39
CA TYR A 109 -1.32 -8.29 7.61
C TYR A 109 -1.87 -7.26 8.61
N ASP A 110 -2.09 -6.02 8.16
CA ASP A 110 -2.50 -4.92 9.03
C ASP A 110 -3.95 -5.10 9.49
N PHE A 111 -4.84 -5.65 8.65
CA PHE A 111 -6.20 -6.03 9.06
C PHE A 111 -6.18 -7.03 10.21
N VAL A 112 -5.38 -8.10 10.12
CA VAL A 112 -5.26 -9.10 11.19
C VAL A 112 -4.69 -8.45 12.45
N LEU A 113 -3.64 -7.64 12.32
CA LEU A 113 -3.04 -6.93 13.46
C LEU A 113 -4.05 -6.00 14.14
N VAL A 114 -4.77 -5.17 13.37
CA VAL A 114 -5.79 -4.26 13.89
C VAL A 114 -6.93 -5.04 14.53
N LEU A 115 -7.40 -6.12 13.91
CA LEU A 115 -8.48 -6.94 14.45
C LEU A 115 -8.11 -7.55 15.81
N LEU A 116 -6.90 -8.09 15.94
CA LEU A 116 -6.40 -8.67 17.18
C LEU A 116 -6.15 -7.62 18.27
N CYS A 117 -5.76 -6.41 17.87
CA CYS A 117 -5.35 -5.35 18.79
C CYS A 117 -6.36 -4.20 18.90
N ILE A 118 -7.58 -4.35 18.38
CA ILE A 118 -8.57 -3.27 18.18
C ILE A 118 -8.93 -2.50 19.47
N ARG A 119 -8.80 -3.15 20.64
CA ARG A 119 -9.07 -2.54 21.94
C ARG A 119 -7.90 -1.74 22.51
N THR A 120 -6.74 -1.77 21.84
CA THR A 120 -5.47 -1.29 22.39
C THR A 120 -4.74 -0.30 21.49
N ILE A 121 -4.80 -0.47 20.16
CA ILE A 121 -4.17 0.45 19.22
C ILE A 121 -5.09 1.64 18.92
N THR A 122 -4.51 2.75 18.47
CA THR A 122 -5.29 3.94 18.09
C THR A 122 -6.11 3.76 16.81
N ALA A 123 -5.78 2.78 15.96
CA ALA A 123 -6.53 2.50 14.74
C ALA A 123 -7.94 1.96 15.09
N GLY A 124 -8.97 2.66 14.63
CA GLY A 124 -10.36 2.32 14.93
C GLY A 124 -10.98 1.31 13.93
N PRO A 125 -12.25 0.91 14.15
CA PRO A 125 -12.97 0.00 13.26
C PRO A 125 -13.06 0.48 11.79
N SER A 126 -13.00 1.79 11.55
CA SER A 126 -12.95 2.37 10.20
C SER A 126 -11.74 1.87 9.40
N THR A 127 -10.61 1.59 10.04
CA THR A 127 -9.42 1.02 9.38
C THR A 127 -9.68 -0.38 8.86
N LEU A 128 -10.46 -1.20 9.58
CA LEU A 128 -10.82 -2.55 9.10
C LEU A 128 -11.66 -2.48 7.84
N VAL A 129 -12.67 -1.61 7.81
CA VAL A 129 -13.52 -1.39 6.63
C VAL A 129 -12.67 -0.86 5.46
N HIS A 130 -11.79 0.12 5.74
CA HIS A 130 -10.85 0.65 4.75
C HIS A 130 -10.01 -0.45 4.12
N HIS A 131 -9.40 -1.33 4.92
CA HIS A 131 -8.56 -2.43 4.42
C HIS A 131 -9.35 -3.43 3.58
N VAL A 132 -10.59 -3.75 3.95
CA VAL A 132 -11.46 -4.63 3.15
C VAL A 132 -11.78 -4.00 1.80
N VAL A 133 -12.15 -2.72 1.78
CA VAL A 133 -12.48 -1.98 0.54
C VAL A 133 -11.24 -1.87 -0.34
N CYS A 134 -10.10 -1.46 0.21
CA CYS A 134 -8.86 -1.33 -0.56
C CYS A 134 -8.38 -2.69 -1.09
N ALA A 135 -8.44 -3.75 -0.29
CA ALA A 135 -8.08 -5.09 -0.74
C ALA A 135 -9.00 -5.60 -1.85
N TYR A 136 -10.30 -5.31 -1.77
CA TYR A 136 -11.24 -5.63 -2.83
C TYR A 136 -10.92 -4.86 -4.12
N VAL A 137 -10.68 -3.55 -4.04
CA VAL A 137 -10.31 -2.72 -5.21
C VAL A 137 -9.02 -3.24 -5.85
N VAL A 138 -7.98 -3.51 -5.07
CA VAL A 138 -6.71 -4.06 -5.57
C VAL A 138 -6.89 -5.42 -6.23
N ARG A 139 -7.67 -6.32 -5.61
CA ARG A 139 -8.03 -7.60 -6.22
C ARG A 139 -8.71 -7.40 -7.56
N THR A 140 -9.72 -6.52 -7.64
CA THR A 140 -10.42 -6.27 -8.90
C THR A 140 -9.48 -5.72 -9.97
N ALA A 141 -8.56 -4.83 -9.61
CA ALA A 141 -7.57 -4.27 -10.52
C ALA A 141 -6.61 -5.34 -11.08
N LEU A 142 -6.17 -6.29 -10.25
CA LEU A 142 -5.28 -7.39 -10.67
C LEU A 142 -6.00 -8.48 -11.46
N SER A 143 -7.29 -8.69 -11.20
CA SER A 143 -8.08 -9.78 -11.78
C SER A 143 -8.63 -9.53 -13.18
N ARG A 144 -8.64 -8.26 -13.64
CA ARG A 144 -9.23 -7.87 -14.93
C ARG A 144 -8.27 -8.00 -16.11
N GLY A 145 -7.00 -8.35 -15.91
CA GLY A 145 -6.01 -8.52 -16.99
C GLY A 145 -5.56 -7.22 -17.68
N TYR A 146 -6.29 -6.12 -17.51
CA TYR A 146 -5.96 -4.81 -18.11
C TYR A 146 -4.96 -4.00 -17.26
N ASP A 147 -4.12 -3.23 -17.95
CA ASP A 147 -3.12 -2.36 -17.32
C ASP A 147 -3.76 -1.12 -16.67
N MET A 148 -4.87 -0.62 -17.24
CA MET A 148 -5.59 0.56 -16.76
C MET A 148 -5.97 0.48 -15.27
N PRO A 149 -6.73 -0.53 -14.81
CA PRO A 149 -7.07 -0.65 -13.39
C PRO A 149 -5.85 -0.66 -12.46
N MET A 150 -4.72 -1.22 -12.90
CA MET A 150 -3.48 -1.23 -12.12
C MET A 150 -2.83 0.17 -12.05
N ILE A 151 -2.84 0.92 -13.15
CA ILE A 151 -2.38 2.31 -13.20
C ILE A 151 -3.23 3.19 -12.28
N TRP A 152 -4.55 3.05 -12.36
CA TRP A 152 -5.50 3.74 -11.48
C TRP A 152 -5.20 3.46 -10.01
N ALA A 153 -5.19 2.19 -9.62
CA ALA A 153 -4.92 1.81 -8.23
C ALA A 153 -3.53 2.30 -7.77
N GLY A 154 -2.50 2.13 -8.61
CA GLY A 154 -1.14 2.57 -8.31
C GLY A 154 -1.00 4.08 -8.10
N GLY A 155 -1.72 4.90 -8.87
CA GLY A 155 -1.74 6.34 -8.69
C GLY A 155 -2.29 6.76 -7.32
N PHE A 156 -3.32 6.06 -6.80
CA PHE A 156 -3.83 6.32 -5.46
C PHE A 156 -2.78 6.03 -4.38
N PHE A 157 -1.97 4.97 -4.56
CA PHE A 157 -0.90 4.61 -3.64
C PHE A 157 0.26 5.60 -3.61
N LEU A 158 0.41 6.50 -4.58
CA LEU A 158 1.39 7.59 -4.49
C LEU A 158 1.13 8.52 -3.31
N THR A 159 -0.12 8.56 -2.80
CA THR A 159 -0.48 9.39 -1.64
C THR A 159 0.00 8.82 -0.29
N GLU A 160 0.49 7.58 -0.28
CA GLU A 160 1.05 6.93 0.90
C GLU A 160 2.39 7.55 1.34
N VAL A 161 3.03 8.39 0.52
CA VAL A 161 4.23 9.15 0.90
C VAL A 161 4.04 10.05 2.12
N SER A 162 2.79 10.38 2.46
CA SER A 162 2.45 11.11 3.69
C SER A 162 2.58 10.25 4.95
N THR A 163 2.41 8.92 4.85
CA THR A 163 2.35 7.97 5.98
C THR A 163 3.62 7.98 6.84
N PRO A 164 4.85 7.98 6.28
CA PRO A 164 6.06 8.11 7.08
C PRO A 164 6.12 9.41 7.89
N LEU A 165 5.58 10.52 7.40
CA LEU A 165 5.54 11.79 8.13
C LEU A 165 4.53 11.75 9.29
N VAL A 166 3.37 11.11 9.08
CA VAL A 166 2.38 10.86 10.13
C VAL A 166 2.99 10.02 11.25
N ASN A 167 3.71 8.95 10.89
CA ASN A 167 4.37 8.07 11.85
C ASN A 167 5.54 8.77 12.56
N TRP A 168 6.35 9.53 11.83
CA TRP A 168 7.45 10.30 12.41
C TRP A 168 6.96 11.29 13.46
N ARG A 169 5.88 12.02 13.15
CA ARG A 169 5.25 12.93 14.13
C ARG A 169 4.78 12.18 15.37
N TRP A 170 4.21 10.99 15.23
CA TRP A 170 3.80 10.17 16.37
C TRP A 170 5.00 9.73 17.22
N PHE A 171 6.13 9.33 16.61
CA PHE A 171 7.35 9.02 17.37
C PHE A 171 7.89 10.23 18.13
N LEU A 172 7.90 11.41 17.50
CA LEU A 172 8.35 12.65 18.12
C LEU A 172 7.44 13.11 19.28
N TYR A 173 6.17 12.71 19.31
CA TYR A 173 5.22 13.10 20.35
C TYR A 173 5.69 12.74 21.77
N PHE A 174 6.44 11.64 21.94
CA PHE A 174 6.82 11.16 23.27
C PHE A 174 7.96 11.95 23.91
N LYS A 175 8.94 12.42 23.13
CA LYS A 175 10.13 13.13 23.67
C LYS A 175 10.34 14.53 23.14
N HIS A 176 9.86 14.81 21.93
CA HIS A 176 10.19 16.01 21.17
C HIS A 176 8.96 16.86 20.84
N LYS A 177 7.82 16.65 21.53
CA LYS A 177 6.54 17.34 21.28
C LYS A 177 6.65 18.87 21.25
N HIS A 178 7.50 19.44 22.10
CA HIS A 178 7.67 20.89 22.24
C HIS A 178 8.78 21.45 21.34
N GLU A 179 9.56 20.58 20.72
CA GLU A 179 10.69 20.96 19.89
C GLU A 179 10.27 21.37 18.48
N THR A 180 11.12 22.17 17.84
CA THR A 180 10.91 22.65 16.47
C THR A 180 10.73 21.49 15.48
N VAL A 181 11.43 20.36 15.67
CA VAL A 181 11.33 19.19 14.79
C VAL A 181 9.91 18.61 14.73
N TYR A 182 9.18 18.56 15.86
CA TYR A 182 7.79 18.09 15.89
C TYR A 182 6.84 19.04 15.16
N LYS A 183 7.07 20.36 15.29
CA LYS A 183 6.29 21.39 14.60
C LYS A 183 6.52 21.34 13.08
N VAL A 184 7.78 21.31 12.66
CA VAL A 184 8.18 21.21 11.24
C VAL A 184 7.62 19.93 10.60
N CYS A 185 7.74 18.79 11.29
CA CYS A 185 7.17 17.53 10.82
C CYS A 185 5.64 17.63 10.64
N GLY A 186 4.94 18.33 11.54
CA GLY A 186 3.51 18.61 11.38
C GLY A 186 3.16 19.43 10.15
N ILE A 187 3.94 20.48 9.87
CA ILE A 187 3.76 21.32 8.69
C ILE A 187 4.01 20.49 7.42
N LEU A 188 5.13 19.76 7.37
CA LEU A 188 5.46 18.88 6.24
C LEU A 188 4.39 17.82 5.99
N MET A 189 3.95 17.14 7.05
CA MET A 189 2.85 16.16 6.98
C MET A 189 1.59 16.79 6.38
N THR A 190 1.22 18.00 6.82
CA THR A 190 0.03 18.72 6.32
C THR A 190 0.18 19.10 4.86
N LEU A 191 1.35 19.62 4.46
CA LEU A 191 1.64 20.00 3.08
C LEU A 191 1.60 18.78 2.15
N VAL A 192 2.25 17.69 2.52
CA VAL A 192 2.28 16.46 1.70
C VAL A 192 0.89 15.83 1.62
N PHE A 193 0.12 15.85 2.71
CA PHE A 193 -1.28 15.39 2.68
C PHE A 193 -2.13 16.24 1.73
N PHE A 194 -2.03 17.57 1.83
CA PHE A 194 -2.79 18.48 0.97
C PHE A 194 -2.40 18.33 -0.50
N LEU A 195 -1.11 18.37 -0.82
CA LEU A 195 -0.62 18.20 -2.18
C LEU A 195 -0.95 16.82 -2.75
N GLY A 196 -0.76 15.75 -1.97
CA GLY A 196 -1.01 14.39 -2.42
C GLY A 196 -2.49 14.03 -2.57
N ARG A 197 -3.36 14.47 -1.66
CA ARG A 197 -4.76 14.01 -1.64
C ARG A 197 -5.77 15.05 -2.11
N ILE A 198 -5.49 16.34 -1.97
CA ILE A 198 -6.43 17.41 -2.35
C ILE A 198 -6.10 17.95 -3.75
N VAL A 199 -4.81 18.10 -4.08
CA VAL A 199 -4.38 18.62 -5.39
C VAL A 199 -4.13 17.50 -6.38
N TYR A 200 -3.24 16.55 -6.03
CA TYR A 200 -2.79 15.51 -6.96
C TYR A 200 -3.92 14.55 -7.36
N MET A 201 -4.73 14.05 -6.41
CA MET A 201 -5.78 13.08 -6.75
C MET A 201 -6.77 13.59 -7.81
N PRO A 202 -7.39 14.78 -7.70
CA PRO A 202 -8.27 15.29 -8.76
C PRO A 202 -7.56 15.46 -10.10
N VAL A 203 -6.33 15.99 -10.11
CA VAL A 203 -5.55 16.19 -11.35
C VAL A 203 -5.23 14.85 -12.01
N PHE A 204 -4.81 13.87 -11.22
CA PHE A 204 -4.53 12.51 -11.71
C PHE A 204 -5.78 11.86 -12.29
N LEU A 205 -6.93 11.98 -11.62
CA LEU A 205 -8.20 11.46 -12.10
C LEU A 205 -8.62 12.08 -13.44
N ILE A 206 -8.49 13.41 -13.57
CA ILE A 206 -8.79 14.13 -14.83
C ILE A 206 -7.84 13.67 -15.93
N TYR A 207 -6.54 13.58 -15.65
CA TYR A 207 -5.53 13.14 -16.61
C TYR A 207 -5.84 11.74 -17.14
N ILE A 208 -6.08 10.77 -16.24
CA ILE A 208 -6.35 9.40 -16.66
C ILE A 208 -7.71 9.29 -17.37
N TYR A 209 -8.73 10.02 -16.93
CA TYR A 209 -10.02 10.06 -17.63
C TYR A 209 -9.89 10.63 -19.05
N ALA A 210 -9.11 11.69 -19.23
CA ALA A 210 -8.84 12.26 -20.55
C ALA A 210 -8.05 11.30 -21.47
N GLN A 211 -7.28 10.37 -20.89
CA GLN A 211 -6.54 9.35 -21.64
C GLN A 211 -7.28 8.00 -21.73
N ASN A 212 -8.55 7.94 -21.33
CA ASN A 212 -9.29 6.67 -21.26
C ASN A 212 -9.25 5.91 -22.60
N ASP A 213 -9.43 6.59 -23.74
CA ASP A 213 -9.39 5.95 -25.06
C ASP A 213 -7.98 5.46 -25.45
N LEU A 214 -6.94 6.23 -25.12
CA LEU A 214 -5.54 5.89 -25.41
C LEU A 214 -5.09 4.69 -24.58
N VAL A 215 -5.39 4.66 -23.27
CA VAL A 215 -4.91 3.58 -22.41
C VAL A 215 -5.79 2.32 -22.51
N ASN A 216 -7.09 2.44 -22.86
CA ASN A 216 -7.92 1.28 -23.21
C ASN A 216 -7.51 0.62 -24.54
N SER A 217 -6.78 1.34 -25.39
CA SER A 217 -6.22 0.80 -26.64
C SER A 217 -4.91 0.03 -26.46
N ILE A 218 -4.29 0.08 -25.27
CA ILE A 218 -3.05 -0.65 -24.96
C ILE A 218 -3.41 -2.12 -24.73
N PRO A 219 -2.99 -3.05 -25.61
CA PRO A 219 -3.18 -4.47 -25.38
C PRO A 219 -2.42 -4.87 -24.12
N SER A 220 -3.05 -5.64 -23.24
CA SER A 220 -2.41 -6.14 -22.03
C SER A 220 -1.14 -6.93 -22.38
N ARG A 221 0.05 -6.36 -22.14
CA ARG A 221 1.30 -7.14 -22.18
C ARG A 221 1.38 -8.14 -21.03
N SER A 222 0.42 -8.09 -20.10
CA SER A 222 0.44 -8.85 -18.85
C SER A 222 0.07 -10.34 -18.99
N GLU A 223 -0.46 -10.77 -20.13
CA GLU A 223 -0.69 -12.21 -20.42
C GLU A 223 0.63 -12.96 -20.73
N ALA A 224 1.66 -12.27 -21.21
CA ALA A 224 2.89 -12.91 -21.68
C ALA A 224 3.83 -13.40 -20.58
N PHE A 225 3.60 -13.05 -19.30
CA PHE A 225 4.51 -13.41 -18.19
C PHE A 225 4.06 -14.62 -17.37
N PHE A 226 2.82 -15.10 -17.52
CA PHE A 226 2.36 -16.37 -16.93
C PHE A 226 2.47 -17.55 -17.91
N LEU A 227 2.78 -17.27 -19.18
CA LEU A 227 3.00 -18.26 -20.23
C LEU A 227 4.50 -18.51 -20.53
N GLY A 228 5.40 -17.91 -19.73
CA GLY A 228 6.86 -18.06 -19.83
C GLY A 228 7.46 -18.75 -18.62
#